data_AF-D4GPC1-F1
#
_entry.id   AF-D4GPC1-F1
#
_cell.length_a   1.000
_cell.length_b   1.000
_cell.length_c   1.000
_cell.angle_alpha   90.00
_cell.angle_beta   90.00
_cell.angle_gamma   90.00
#
_symmetry.space_group_name_H-M   'P 1'
#
loop_
_entity.id
_entity.type
_entity.pdbx_description
1 polymer ?
#
loop_
_entity_poly.entity_id
_entity_poly.type
_entity_poly.pdbx_seq_one_letter_code
_entity_poly.pdbx_strand_id
1 'polypeptide(L)'
;MNHNETFETVESLEAELVSLTESLWEQPELGLHETESAELLSSVLRDGAFDDLDAVELLNTGSEFMREHVSDDARIHYTIPDGGGAPNVVPAEATAWFYVRAPTRDEVDRITDWLDDVAEGAALMTQTTVSRRFHTGCYDYVANHALSDALLENMRLAGPIPYTDEDREFAAELQETLSAETIEARTAQLPEERREAARSSVLYPDAQPSYDVGTVLNGSTDVGDVSWITPTAQFWAASWPVGTPSHTWQAVATNGSFGSKAAVYAAKVLAATTLDLFSDEALVAAAREEFEASVPGDYECALPEGTEPPFHLTL
;
A
#
# COMPACT_ATOMS: atom_id res chain seq x y z
N MET A 1 -0.70 16.58 31.16
CA MET A 1 -1.42 16.95 29.92
C MET A 1 -2.59 16.00 29.84
N ASN A 2 -3.81 16.51 29.74
CA ASN A 2 -5.01 15.66 29.56
C ASN A 2 -5.46 15.69 28.09
N HIS A 3 -6.39 14.80 27.71
CA HIS A 3 -6.92 14.70 26.35
C HIS A 3 -7.36 16.03 25.75
N ASN A 4 -8.09 16.86 26.51
CA ASN A 4 -8.53 18.16 26.05
C ASN A 4 -7.36 19.12 25.81
N GLU A 5 -6.38 19.17 26.71
CA GLU A 5 -5.17 19.98 26.54
C GLU A 5 -4.34 19.53 25.32
N THR A 6 -4.28 18.22 25.04
CA THR A 6 -3.63 17.68 23.85
C THR A 6 -4.38 18.06 22.57
N PHE A 7 -5.71 17.95 22.55
CA PHE A 7 -6.53 18.37 21.42
C PHE A 7 -6.39 19.87 21.15
N GLU A 8 -6.47 20.71 22.17
CA GLU A 8 -6.26 22.16 22.08
C GLU A 8 -4.85 22.49 21.56
N THR A 9 -3.84 21.71 21.94
CA THR A 9 -2.46 21.90 21.45
C THR A 9 -2.35 21.56 19.97
N VAL A 10 -2.94 20.45 19.51
CA VAL A 10 -2.93 20.09 18.08
C VAL A 10 -3.72 21.10 17.25
N GLU A 11 -4.87 21.57 17.75
CA GLU A 11 -5.64 22.66 17.12
C GLU A 11 -4.81 23.95 17.00
N SER A 12 -3.99 24.25 18.00
CA SER A 12 -3.10 25.42 17.94
C SER A 12 -2.02 25.33 16.84
N LEU A 13 -1.73 24.13 16.34
CA LEU A 13 -0.74 23.85 15.28
C LEU A 13 -1.38 23.67 13.89
N GLU A 14 -2.69 23.79 13.76
CA GLU A 14 -3.44 23.53 12.51
C GLU A 14 -2.83 24.26 11.30
N ALA A 15 -2.55 25.55 11.43
CA ALA A 15 -1.97 26.35 10.34
C ALA A 15 -0.59 25.86 9.89
N GLU A 16 0.22 25.34 10.81
CA GLU A 16 1.57 24.82 10.52
C GLU A 16 1.49 23.44 9.83
N LEU A 17 0.58 22.57 10.29
CA LEU A 17 0.34 21.25 9.69
C LEU A 17 -0.26 21.35 8.27
N VAL A 18 -1.19 22.29 8.04
CA VAL A 18 -1.76 22.55 6.72
C VAL A 18 -0.68 23.06 5.76
N SER A 19 0.14 24.03 6.19
CA SER A 19 1.24 24.58 5.38
C SER A 19 2.30 23.53 5.01
N LEU A 20 2.62 22.61 5.93
CA LEU A 20 3.54 21.51 5.67
C LEU A 20 2.99 20.55 4.59
N THR A 21 1.69 20.26 4.65
CA THR A 21 1.00 19.38 3.69
C THR A 21 0.97 20.02 2.29
N GLU A 22 0.66 21.31 2.19
CA GLU A 22 0.68 22.06 0.94
C GLU A 22 2.09 22.11 0.32
N SER A 23 3.12 22.30 1.16
CA SER A 23 4.52 22.33 0.71
C SER A 23 5.01 21.00 0.14
N LEU A 24 4.60 19.87 0.74
CA LEU A 24 4.92 18.53 0.23
C LEU A 24 4.20 18.23 -1.09
N TRP A 25 3.00 18.78 -1.29
CA TRP A 25 2.21 18.61 -2.51
C TRP A 25 2.74 19.45 -3.69
N GLU A 26 3.22 20.67 -3.42
CA GLU A 26 3.67 21.62 -4.45
C GLU A 26 5.10 21.38 -4.96
N GLN A 27 5.92 20.56 -4.27
CA GLN A 27 7.30 20.27 -4.66
C GLN A 27 7.62 18.76 -4.75
N PRO A 28 7.11 18.04 -5.77
CA PRO A 28 7.61 16.70 -6.06
C PRO A 28 9.04 16.77 -6.61
N GLU A 29 9.96 16.01 -6.03
CA GLU A 29 11.32 15.85 -6.59
C GLU A 29 11.24 15.09 -7.92
N LEU A 30 11.66 15.73 -9.01
CA LEU A 30 11.86 15.12 -10.32
C LEU A 30 13.36 15.12 -10.64
N GLY A 31 13.97 13.93 -10.69
CA GLY A 31 15.37 13.74 -11.12
C GLY A 31 15.45 13.05 -12.49
N LEU A 32 16.00 13.73 -13.49
CA LEU A 32 16.30 13.18 -14.82
C LEU A 32 17.73 13.55 -15.23
N HIS A 33 18.61 12.55 -15.36
CA HIS A 33 19.84 12.62 -16.16
C HIS A 33 20.23 11.23 -16.67
N GLU A 34 19.81 10.87 -17.88
CA GLU A 34 20.28 9.66 -18.58
C GLU A 34 20.63 10.01 -20.04
N THR A 35 21.92 9.96 -20.39
CA THR A 35 22.34 9.96 -21.80
C THR A 35 23.72 9.30 -22.01
N GLU A 36 24.60 9.29 -21.01
CA GLU A 36 25.97 8.74 -21.17
C GLU A 36 26.07 7.21 -21.00
N SER A 37 25.16 6.56 -20.27
CA SER A 37 25.23 5.11 -19.99
C SER A 37 24.80 4.23 -21.18
N ALA A 38 23.90 4.73 -22.03
CA ALA A 38 23.37 4.00 -23.18
C ALA A 38 24.40 3.83 -24.33
N GLU A 39 25.32 4.79 -24.49
CA GLU A 39 26.39 4.72 -25.49
C GLU A 39 27.51 3.75 -25.08
N LEU A 40 27.73 3.55 -23.78
CA LEU A 40 28.76 2.64 -23.28
C LEU A 40 28.31 1.17 -23.37
N LEU A 41 27.04 0.89 -23.10
CA LEU A 41 26.47 -0.48 -23.11
C LEU A 41 26.35 -1.07 -24.52
N SER A 42 26.04 -0.23 -25.51
CA SER A 42 25.99 -0.63 -26.93
C SER A 42 27.35 -1.09 -27.51
N SER A 43 28.45 -0.73 -26.86
CA SER A 43 29.81 -1.07 -27.32
C SER A 43 30.30 -2.45 -26.86
N VAL A 44 29.59 -3.11 -25.93
CA VAL A 44 30.01 -4.37 -25.27
C VAL A 44 29.35 -5.61 -25.88
N LEU A 45 28.19 -5.50 -26.52
CA LEU A 45 27.36 -6.64 -26.95
C LEU A 45 27.65 -7.13 -28.39
N ARG A 46 28.89 -7.54 -28.65
CA ARG A 46 29.25 -8.37 -29.80
C ARG A 46 29.80 -9.71 -29.32
N ASP A 47 28.92 -10.72 -29.20
CA ASP A 47 29.11 -12.07 -29.73
C ASP A 47 28.21 -13.10 -28.99
N GLY A 48 27.20 -13.61 -29.69
CA GLY A 48 26.39 -14.76 -29.27
C GLY A 48 24.91 -14.58 -29.62
N ALA A 49 24.41 -15.30 -30.63
CA ALA A 49 23.00 -15.27 -31.01
C ALA A 49 22.20 -16.21 -30.08
N PHE A 50 21.53 -15.64 -29.09
CA PHE A 50 20.48 -16.25 -28.29
C PHE A 50 19.29 -15.26 -28.23
N ASP A 51 18.06 -15.78 -28.09
CA ASP A 51 16.84 -14.96 -28.08
C ASP A 51 16.36 -14.77 -26.64
N ASP A 52 16.67 -13.61 -26.08
CA ASP A 52 16.34 -13.27 -24.69
C ASP A 52 14.86 -12.90 -24.52
N LEU A 53 14.20 -12.43 -25.58
CA LEU A 53 12.76 -12.13 -25.56
C LEU A 53 11.95 -13.42 -25.53
N ASP A 54 12.34 -14.46 -26.29
CA ASP A 54 11.72 -15.78 -26.22
C ASP A 54 11.73 -16.33 -24.77
N ALA A 55 12.82 -16.10 -24.02
CA ALA A 55 12.93 -16.54 -22.63
C ALA A 55 11.92 -15.81 -21.73
N VAL A 56 11.74 -14.50 -21.93
CA VAL A 56 10.73 -13.71 -21.22
C VAL A 56 9.31 -14.17 -21.58
N GLU A 57 9.02 -14.48 -22.84
CA GLU A 57 7.70 -14.98 -23.25
C GLU A 57 7.39 -16.35 -22.64
N LEU A 58 8.40 -17.24 -22.57
CA LEU A 58 8.29 -18.55 -21.94
C LEU A 58 8.09 -18.44 -20.42
N LEU A 59 8.82 -17.55 -19.75
CA LEU A 59 8.65 -17.24 -18.33
C LEU A 59 7.22 -16.74 -18.06
N ASN A 60 6.77 -15.74 -18.82
CA ASN A 60 5.44 -15.18 -18.69
C ASN A 60 4.36 -16.26 -18.89
N THR A 61 4.49 -17.07 -19.94
CA THR A 61 3.58 -18.19 -20.21
C THR A 61 3.57 -19.21 -19.06
N GLY A 62 4.74 -19.56 -18.53
CA GLY A 62 4.86 -20.45 -17.37
C GLY A 62 4.16 -19.88 -16.14
N SER A 63 4.32 -18.57 -15.89
CA SER A 63 3.67 -17.88 -14.77
C SER A 63 2.14 -17.88 -14.88
N GLU A 64 1.58 -17.87 -16.10
CA GLU A 64 0.14 -17.99 -16.31
C GLU A 64 -0.38 -19.39 -15.92
N PHE A 65 0.39 -20.45 -16.15
CA PHE A 65 0.04 -21.79 -15.70
C PHE A 65 0.18 -22.00 -14.19
N MET A 66 1.01 -21.20 -13.50
CA MET A 66 1.08 -21.23 -12.04
C MET A 66 -0.25 -20.83 -11.38
N ARG A 67 -1.06 -19.98 -12.03
CA ARG A 67 -2.29 -19.41 -11.46
C ARG A 67 -3.34 -20.45 -11.06
N GLU A 68 -3.36 -21.62 -11.68
CA GLU A 68 -4.27 -22.73 -11.32
C GLU A 68 -3.82 -23.46 -10.04
N HIS A 69 -2.62 -23.18 -9.55
CA HIS A 69 -1.93 -23.94 -8.50
C HIS A 69 -1.46 -23.09 -7.32
N VAL A 70 -1.76 -21.80 -7.33
CA VAL A 70 -1.59 -20.88 -6.19
C VAL A 70 -2.96 -20.61 -5.55
N SER A 71 -3.01 -20.01 -4.36
CA SER A 71 -4.31 -19.72 -3.74
C SER A 71 -5.09 -18.66 -4.54
N ASP A 72 -6.42 -18.69 -4.41
CA ASP A 72 -7.32 -17.74 -5.07
C ASP A 72 -7.11 -16.28 -4.62
N ASP A 73 -6.41 -16.06 -3.50
CA ASP A 73 -6.04 -14.73 -2.98
C ASP A 73 -4.65 -14.28 -3.47
N ALA A 74 -3.85 -15.18 -4.05
CA ALA A 74 -2.55 -14.86 -4.60
C ALA A 74 -2.67 -14.17 -5.97
N ARG A 75 -1.81 -13.19 -6.23
CA ARG A 75 -1.72 -12.45 -7.49
C ARG A 75 -0.29 -12.45 -7.97
N ILE A 76 -0.11 -12.82 -9.23
CA ILE A 76 1.14 -12.69 -9.97
C ILE A 76 0.87 -11.68 -11.08
N HIS A 77 1.58 -10.57 -11.13
CA HIS A 77 1.47 -9.57 -12.19
C HIS A 77 2.83 -9.39 -12.84
N TYR A 78 2.85 -9.07 -14.13
CA TYR A 78 4.10 -8.74 -14.79
C TYR A 78 3.92 -7.70 -15.90
N THR A 79 5.03 -7.05 -16.24
CA THR A 79 5.20 -6.27 -17.47
C THR A 79 6.52 -6.67 -18.15
N ILE A 80 6.71 -6.26 -19.40
CA ILE A 80 7.99 -6.39 -20.12
C ILE A 80 8.51 -4.96 -20.34
N PRO A 81 9.31 -4.39 -19.41
CA PRO A 81 9.84 -3.04 -19.56
C PRO A 81 10.77 -2.90 -20.77
N ASP A 82 11.51 -3.95 -21.10
CA ASP A 82 12.39 -4.01 -22.28
C ASP A 82 12.26 -5.38 -22.95
N GLY A 83 11.78 -5.40 -24.19
CA GLY A 83 11.70 -6.59 -25.05
C GLY A 83 12.60 -6.49 -26.28
N GLY A 84 13.57 -5.58 -26.27
CA GLY A 84 14.41 -5.23 -27.41
C GLY A 84 13.86 -4.09 -28.27
N GLY A 85 14.66 -3.70 -29.26
CA GLY A 85 14.41 -2.49 -30.07
C GLY A 85 13.72 -2.74 -31.42
N ALA A 86 14.44 -3.33 -32.37
CA ALA A 86 13.97 -3.47 -33.75
C ALA A 86 13.37 -4.87 -33.98
N PRO A 87 12.19 -4.99 -34.62
CA PRO A 87 11.47 -6.27 -34.76
C PRO A 87 12.18 -7.28 -35.68
N ASN A 88 13.21 -6.85 -36.40
CA ASN A 88 14.02 -7.70 -37.27
C ASN A 88 15.41 -7.99 -36.69
N VAL A 89 15.63 -7.66 -35.42
CA VAL A 89 16.87 -7.89 -34.68
C VAL A 89 16.51 -8.71 -33.43
N VAL A 90 17.20 -9.84 -33.24
CA VAL A 90 17.06 -10.63 -32.02
C VAL A 90 17.63 -9.83 -30.84
N PRO A 91 16.85 -9.58 -29.77
CA PRO A 91 17.33 -8.84 -28.60
C PRO A 91 18.46 -9.60 -27.90
N ALA A 92 19.51 -8.87 -27.50
CA ALA A 92 20.62 -9.44 -26.73
C ALA A 92 20.33 -9.54 -25.24
N GLU A 93 19.33 -8.79 -24.76
CA GLU A 93 18.81 -8.78 -23.38
C GLU A 93 17.31 -8.45 -23.46
N ALA A 94 16.52 -9.01 -22.53
CA ALA A 94 15.12 -8.67 -22.31
C ALA A 94 14.81 -8.74 -20.82
N THR A 95 13.86 -7.92 -20.36
CA THR A 95 13.50 -7.81 -18.95
C THR A 95 12.01 -8.00 -18.76
N ALA A 96 11.64 -8.82 -17.77
CA ALA A 96 10.29 -8.87 -17.23
C ALA A 96 10.31 -8.37 -15.79
N TRP A 97 9.35 -7.53 -15.42
CA TRP A 97 9.18 -7.08 -14.04
C TRP A 97 7.93 -7.72 -13.44
N PHE A 98 8.12 -8.51 -12.38
CA PHE A 98 7.05 -9.22 -11.68
C PHE A 98 6.69 -8.56 -10.35
N TYR A 99 5.40 -8.65 -10.01
CA TYR A 99 4.85 -8.31 -8.69
C TYR A 99 4.02 -9.48 -8.18
N VAL A 100 4.47 -10.09 -7.07
CA VAL A 100 3.82 -11.25 -6.44
C VAL A 100 3.20 -10.80 -5.11
N ARG A 101 1.93 -11.15 -4.90
CA ARG A 101 1.18 -10.88 -3.67
C ARG A 101 0.44 -12.11 -3.21
N ALA A 102 0.45 -12.40 -1.92
CA ALA A 102 -0.36 -13.44 -1.30
C ALA A 102 -0.73 -13.02 0.14
N PRO A 103 -1.69 -13.68 0.79
CA PRO A 103 -2.09 -13.35 2.16
C PRO A 103 -1.00 -13.47 3.22
N THR A 104 0.06 -14.25 2.98
CA THR A 104 1.15 -14.47 3.93
C THR A 104 2.51 -14.35 3.26
N ARG A 105 3.52 -13.91 4.01
CA ARG A 105 4.91 -13.85 3.53
C ARG A 105 5.42 -15.20 3.00
N ASP A 106 5.19 -16.28 3.75
CA ASP A 106 5.61 -17.63 3.37
C ASP A 106 5.04 -18.06 2.01
N GLU A 107 3.80 -17.69 1.71
CA GLU A 107 3.19 -17.98 0.41
C GLU A 107 3.81 -17.15 -0.71
N VAL A 108 4.14 -15.87 -0.46
CA VAL A 108 4.88 -15.04 -1.42
C VAL A 108 6.23 -15.66 -1.75
N ASP A 109 6.97 -16.14 -0.74
CA ASP A 109 8.28 -16.77 -0.95
C ASP A 109 8.15 -18.06 -1.75
N ARG A 110 7.21 -18.94 -1.39
CA ARG A 110 6.96 -20.17 -2.16
C ARG A 110 6.60 -19.90 -3.63
N ILE A 111 5.77 -18.88 -3.89
CA ILE A 111 5.38 -18.52 -5.27
C ILE A 111 6.58 -17.92 -6.01
N THR A 112 7.35 -17.07 -5.35
CA THR A 112 8.55 -16.44 -5.91
C THR A 112 9.62 -17.48 -6.25
N ASP A 113 9.88 -18.44 -5.37
CA ASP A 113 10.83 -19.54 -5.62
C ASP A 113 10.38 -20.40 -6.81
N TRP A 114 9.08 -20.69 -6.92
CA TRP A 114 8.57 -21.41 -8.09
C TRP A 114 8.66 -20.58 -9.37
N LEU A 115 8.46 -19.26 -9.28
CA LEU A 115 8.67 -18.37 -10.42
C LEU A 115 10.14 -18.37 -10.87
N ASP A 116 11.09 -18.46 -9.95
CA ASP A 116 12.52 -18.63 -10.26
C ASP A 116 12.77 -19.94 -11.02
N ASP A 117 12.20 -21.07 -10.56
CA ASP A 117 12.31 -22.36 -11.26
C ASP A 117 11.78 -22.25 -12.71
N VAL A 118 10.68 -21.53 -12.91
CA VAL A 118 10.11 -21.28 -14.24
C VAL A 118 11.06 -20.42 -15.09
N ALA A 119 11.68 -19.40 -14.50
CA ALA A 119 12.63 -18.53 -15.19
C ALA A 119 13.90 -19.28 -15.60
N GLU A 120 14.43 -20.14 -14.71
CA GLU A 120 15.55 -21.04 -15.02
C GLU A 120 15.19 -22.03 -16.13
N GLY A 121 13.96 -22.58 -16.10
CA GLY A 121 13.44 -23.44 -17.16
C GLY A 121 13.33 -22.72 -18.51
N ALA A 122 12.89 -21.47 -18.51
CA ALA A 122 12.82 -20.64 -19.72
C ALA A 122 14.21 -20.37 -20.29
N ALA A 123 15.16 -19.95 -19.44
CA ALA A 123 16.55 -19.74 -19.85
C ALA A 123 17.20 -21.03 -20.40
N LEU A 124 16.89 -22.18 -19.82
CA LEU A 124 17.36 -23.47 -20.34
C LEU A 124 16.79 -23.78 -21.73
N MET A 125 15.50 -23.52 -21.98
CA MET A 125 14.86 -23.76 -23.28
C MET A 125 15.46 -22.90 -24.41
N THR A 126 15.86 -21.67 -24.09
CA THR A 126 16.40 -20.70 -25.05
C THR A 126 17.92 -20.65 -25.09
N GLN A 127 18.60 -21.41 -24.22
CA GLN A 127 20.06 -21.40 -24.04
C GLN A 127 20.61 -20.02 -23.63
N THR A 128 19.84 -19.27 -22.84
CA THR A 128 20.24 -17.98 -22.26
C THR A 128 20.60 -18.13 -20.78
N THR A 129 20.84 -17.00 -20.11
CA THR A 129 21.01 -16.94 -18.65
C THR A 129 19.98 -16.00 -18.06
N VAL A 130 19.57 -16.25 -16.82
CA VAL A 130 18.67 -15.36 -16.08
C VAL A 130 19.35 -14.81 -14.84
N SER A 131 19.05 -13.56 -14.50
CA SER A 131 19.38 -12.96 -13.21
C SER A 131 18.15 -12.24 -12.67
N ARG A 132 18.04 -12.16 -11.34
CA ARG A 132 16.91 -11.52 -10.66
C ARG A 132 17.38 -10.35 -9.83
N ARG A 133 16.57 -9.30 -9.79
CA ARG A 133 16.70 -8.16 -8.87
C ARG A 133 15.41 -7.97 -8.08
N PHE A 134 15.51 -7.88 -6.76
CA PHE A 134 14.38 -7.43 -5.93
C PHE A 134 14.33 -5.92 -5.90
N HIS A 135 13.11 -5.38 -6.00
CA HIS A 135 12.85 -3.94 -5.91
C HIS A 135 12.11 -3.58 -4.63
N THR A 136 11.18 -4.42 -4.22
CA THR A 136 10.33 -4.22 -3.05
C THR A 136 9.92 -5.58 -2.49
N GLY A 137 9.60 -5.60 -1.21
CA GLY A 137 9.05 -6.72 -0.48
C GLY A 137 8.49 -6.20 0.83
N CYS A 138 7.33 -6.71 1.24
CA CYS A 138 6.69 -6.36 2.51
C CYS A 138 6.04 -7.61 3.11
N TYR A 139 5.83 -7.58 4.42
CA TYR A 139 5.12 -8.62 5.14
C TYR A 139 3.60 -8.38 5.15
N ASP A 140 2.84 -9.44 5.43
CA ASP A 140 1.44 -9.30 5.79
C ASP A 140 1.28 -8.51 7.11
N TYR A 141 0.13 -7.87 7.29
CA TYR A 141 -0.12 -7.00 8.44
C TYR A 141 -0.71 -7.77 9.62
N VAL A 142 -0.05 -7.69 10.78
CA VAL A 142 -0.52 -8.28 12.04
C VAL A 142 -1.14 -7.17 12.91
N ALA A 143 -2.48 -7.15 12.95
CA ALA A 143 -3.21 -6.16 13.73
C ALA A 143 -3.06 -6.39 15.25
N ASN A 144 -2.92 -5.31 16.01
CA ASN A 144 -3.03 -5.34 17.47
C ASN A 144 -4.38 -4.75 17.92
N HIS A 145 -5.23 -5.59 18.49
CA HIS A 145 -6.57 -5.24 18.92
C HIS A 145 -6.59 -4.32 20.13
N ALA A 146 -5.71 -4.53 21.12
CA ALA A 146 -5.61 -3.62 22.27
C ALA A 146 -5.32 -2.16 21.83
N LEU A 147 -4.40 -1.97 20.89
CA LEU A 147 -4.13 -0.66 20.30
C LEU A 147 -5.26 -0.15 19.40
N SER A 148 -5.91 -1.05 18.65
CA SER A 148 -7.06 -0.68 17.80
C SER A 148 -8.26 -0.19 18.61
N ASP A 149 -8.51 -0.79 19.78
CA ASP A 149 -9.56 -0.37 20.71
C ASP A 149 -9.23 1.00 21.33
N ALA A 150 -7.96 1.24 21.67
CA ALA A 150 -7.49 2.54 22.15
C ALA A 150 -7.64 3.64 21.08
N LEU A 151 -7.29 3.34 19.82
CA LEU A 151 -7.54 4.24 18.68
C LEU A 151 -9.04 4.55 18.55
N LEU A 152 -9.89 3.53 18.59
CA LEU A 152 -11.34 3.68 18.46
C LEU A 152 -11.94 4.55 19.58
N GLU A 153 -11.48 4.38 20.82
CA GLU A 153 -11.94 5.22 21.91
C GLU A 153 -11.50 6.67 21.74
N ASN A 154 -10.25 6.90 21.31
CA ASN A 154 -9.77 8.24 21.00
C ASN A 154 -10.47 8.88 19.80
N MET A 155 -10.87 8.09 18.80
CA MET A 155 -11.71 8.55 17.69
C MET A 155 -13.09 9.02 18.20
N ARG A 156 -13.69 8.31 19.15
CA ARG A 156 -14.97 8.71 19.77
C ARG A 156 -14.82 9.96 20.61
N LEU A 157 -13.73 10.09 21.37
CA LEU A 157 -13.43 11.27 22.18
C LEU A 157 -13.18 12.52 21.31
N ALA A 158 -12.49 12.37 20.18
CA ALA A 158 -12.25 13.45 19.24
C ALA A 158 -13.55 13.96 18.55
N GLY A 159 -14.61 13.14 18.55
CA GLY A 159 -15.88 13.47 17.88
C GLY A 159 -15.80 13.36 16.36
N PRO A 160 -16.82 13.85 15.63
CA PRO A 160 -16.82 13.80 14.17
C PRO A 160 -15.86 14.82 13.56
N ILE A 161 -15.30 14.50 12.40
CA ILE A 161 -14.54 15.45 11.58
C ILE A 161 -15.43 16.66 11.22
N PRO A 162 -15.00 17.91 11.48
CA PRO A 162 -15.84 19.10 11.36
C PRO A 162 -15.95 19.61 9.92
N TYR A 163 -16.58 18.83 9.05
CA TYR A 163 -16.83 19.23 7.67
C TYR A 163 -17.87 20.35 7.57
N THR A 164 -17.57 21.34 6.74
CA THR A 164 -18.46 22.47 6.43
C THR A 164 -19.49 22.08 5.37
N ASP A 165 -20.49 22.94 5.15
CA ASP A 165 -21.45 22.75 4.06
C ASP A 165 -20.76 22.78 2.69
N GLU A 166 -19.77 23.64 2.51
CA GLU A 166 -18.93 23.70 1.29
C GLU A 166 -18.19 22.38 1.03
N ASP A 167 -17.61 21.76 2.06
CA ASP A 167 -16.96 20.45 1.91
C ASP A 167 -17.97 19.39 1.43
N ARG A 168 -19.19 19.43 1.96
CA ARG A 168 -20.26 18.48 1.62
C ARG A 168 -20.77 18.68 0.21
N GLU A 169 -20.91 19.93 -0.23
CA GLU A 169 -21.27 20.28 -1.60
C GLU A 169 -20.21 19.77 -2.59
N PHE A 170 -18.94 20.08 -2.34
CA PHE A 170 -17.84 19.61 -3.19
C PHE A 170 -17.72 18.07 -3.19
N ALA A 171 -17.85 17.43 -2.03
CA ALA A 171 -17.86 15.98 -1.94
C ALA A 171 -19.03 15.36 -2.73
N ALA A 172 -20.18 16.05 -2.81
CA ALA A 172 -21.35 15.57 -3.55
C ALA A 172 -21.09 15.62 -5.06
N GLU A 173 -20.51 16.72 -5.56
CA GLU A 173 -20.10 16.85 -6.96
C GLU A 173 -19.13 15.72 -7.37
N LEU A 174 -18.20 15.35 -6.49
CA LEU A 174 -17.30 14.23 -6.74
C LEU A 174 -18.03 12.88 -6.71
N GLN A 175 -18.92 12.67 -5.75
CA GLN A 175 -19.69 11.43 -5.62
C GLN A 175 -20.63 11.20 -6.80
N GLU A 176 -21.16 12.25 -7.44
CA GLU A 176 -21.97 12.15 -8.67
C GLU A 176 -21.22 11.49 -9.84
N THR A 177 -19.88 11.51 -9.82
CA THR A 177 -19.06 10.85 -10.84
C THR A 177 -18.90 9.34 -10.61
N LEU A 178 -19.35 8.83 -9.46
CA LEU A 178 -19.27 7.42 -9.09
C LEU A 178 -20.55 6.68 -9.49
N SER A 179 -20.41 5.44 -9.96
CA SER A 179 -21.58 4.59 -10.20
C SER A 179 -22.16 4.08 -8.87
N ALA A 180 -23.47 3.85 -8.84
CA ALA A 180 -24.14 3.24 -7.68
C ALA A 180 -23.51 1.88 -7.29
N GLU A 181 -23.09 1.09 -8.29
CA GLU A 181 -22.37 -0.17 -8.08
C GLU A 181 -21.01 0.04 -7.39
N THR A 182 -20.28 1.10 -7.72
CA THR A 182 -19.01 1.44 -7.07
C THR A 182 -19.23 1.79 -5.60
N ILE A 183 -20.22 2.63 -5.31
CA ILE A 183 -20.57 3.02 -3.94
C ILE A 183 -21.02 1.78 -3.14
N GLU A 184 -21.80 0.91 -3.75
CA GLU A 184 -22.23 -0.36 -3.16
C GLU A 184 -21.04 -1.25 -2.81
N ALA A 185 -20.15 -1.51 -3.77
CA ALA A 185 -18.98 -2.37 -3.57
C ALA A 185 -18.07 -1.84 -2.45
N ARG A 186 -17.92 -0.51 -2.34
CA ARG A 186 -17.07 0.13 -1.32
C ARG A 186 -17.71 0.18 0.07
N THR A 187 -19.03 0.02 0.17
CA THR A 187 -19.75 -0.03 1.45
C THR A 187 -20.18 -1.45 1.84
N ALA A 188 -19.86 -2.45 1.01
CA ALA A 188 -20.32 -3.83 1.19
C ALA A 188 -19.78 -4.49 2.47
N GLN A 189 -18.60 -4.10 2.96
CA GLN A 189 -18.03 -4.66 4.20
C GLN A 189 -18.69 -4.12 5.48
N LEU A 190 -19.47 -3.04 5.37
CA LEU A 190 -20.18 -2.49 6.52
C LEU A 190 -21.41 -3.36 6.87
N PRO A 191 -21.75 -3.52 8.16
CA PRO A 191 -23.04 -4.08 8.57
C PRO A 191 -24.21 -3.30 7.94
N GLU A 192 -25.33 -3.98 7.68
CA GLU A 192 -26.46 -3.43 6.91
C GLU A 192 -26.95 -2.06 7.43
N GLU A 193 -27.13 -1.92 8.75
CA GLU A 193 -27.57 -0.66 9.35
C GLU A 193 -26.58 0.49 9.11
N ARG A 194 -25.27 0.19 9.13
CA ARG A 194 -24.20 1.17 8.89
C ARG A 194 -24.04 1.47 7.40
N ARG A 195 -24.23 0.46 6.56
CA ARG A 195 -24.18 0.57 5.12
C ARG A 195 -25.23 1.56 4.61
N GLU A 196 -26.47 1.48 5.12
CA GLU A 196 -27.53 2.42 4.75
C GLU A 196 -27.22 3.85 5.23
N ALA A 197 -26.71 4.00 6.46
CA ALA A 197 -26.29 5.29 6.99
C ALA A 197 -25.13 5.91 6.19
N ALA A 198 -24.15 5.10 5.78
CA ALA A 198 -23.04 5.54 4.96
C ALA A 198 -23.53 5.95 3.56
N ARG A 199 -24.35 5.13 2.90
CA ARG A 199 -24.89 5.41 1.56
C ARG A 199 -25.80 6.63 1.51
N SER A 200 -26.48 6.95 2.61
CA SER A 200 -27.30 8.16 2.72
C SER A 200 -26.51 9.42 3.04
N SER A 201 -25.19 9.33 3.22
CA SER A 201 -24.30 10.46 3.45
C SER A 201 -23.22 10.56 2.38
N VAL A 202 -22.90 11.79 1.99
CA VAL A 202 -21.77 12.08 1.10
C VAL A 202 -20.44 11.99 1.86
N LEU A 203 -20.43 12.42 3.13
CA LEU A 203 -19.29 12.32 4.05
C LEU A 203 -19.75 11.65 5.34
N TYR A 204 -19.04 10.62 5.79
CA TYR A 204 -19.39 9.88 7.01
C TYR A 204 -18.30 10.08 8.08
N PRO A 205 -18.44 11.11 8.94
CA PRO A 205 -17.38 11.53 9.85
C PRO A 205 -17.38 10.80 11.21
N ASP A 206 -18.37 9.98 11.49
CA ASP A 206 -18.54 9.32 12.79
C ASP A 206 -17.61 8.11 12.95
N ALA A 207 -16.93 8.02 14.09
CA ALA A 207 -16.06 6.90 14.44
C ALA A 207 -16.82 5.54 14.38
N GLN A 208 -16.20 4.55 13.74
CA GLN A 208 -16.72 3.18 13.61
C GLN A 208 -15.68 2.17 14.08
N PRO A 209 -16.10 1.05 14.70
CA PRO A 209 -15.20 -0.08 14.91
C PRO A 209 -14.78 -0.70 13.58
N SER A 210 -13.72 -1.51 13.62
CA SER A 210 -13.34 -2.38 12.51
C SER A 210 -14.35 -3.53 12.34
N TYR A 211 -14.59 -3.93 11.09
CA TYR A 211 -15.53 -5.00 10.72
C TYR A 211 -14.86 -6.09 9.87
N ASP A 212 -13.54 -6.06 9.77
CA ASP A 212 -12.69 -6.84 8.85
C ASP A 212 -11.86 -7.91 9.56
N VAL A 213 -12.18 -8.22 10.83
CA VAL A 213 -11.51 -9.30 11.57
C VAL A 213 -11.62 -10.62 10.79
N GLY A 214 -10.47 -11.24 10.53
CA GLY A 214 -10.38 -12.47 9.74
C GLY A 214 -10.60 -12.29 8.23
N THR A 215 -10.64 -11.05 7.74
CA THR A 215 -10.77 -10.73 6.31
C THR A 215 -9.42 -10.27 5.77
N VAL A 216 -8.99 -10.84 4.65
CA VAL A 216 -7.79 -10.40 3.93
C VAL A 216 -8.17 -9.22 3.03
N LEU A 217 -7.57 -8.06 3.29
CA LEU A 217 -7.72 -6.89 2.42
C LEU A 217 -6.70 -6.95 1.28
N ASN A 218 -7.11 -6.48 0.10
CA ASN A 218 -6.25 -6.42 -1.09
C ASN A 218 -5.24 -5.26 -1.08
N GLY A 219 -4.97 -4.66 0.08
CA GLY A 219 -3.99 -3.60 0.24
C GLY A 219 -2.57 -4.15 0.31
N SER A 220 -1.57 -3.29 0.11
CA SER A 220 -0.15 -3.59 0.35
C SER A 220 0.46 -2.37 1.03
N THR A 221 1.18 -2.58 2.13
CA THR A 221 1.82 -1.51 2.90
C THR A 221 3.04 -2.04 3.64
N ASP A 222 4.09 -1.23 3.68
CA ASP A 222 5.30 -1.42 4.49
C ASP A 222 5.04 -1.35 6.01
N VAL A 223 3.88 -0.85 6.43
CA VAL A 223 3.40 -0.96 7.82
C VAL A 223 3.26 -2.43 8.24
N GLY A 224 3.06 -3.35 7.27
CA GLY A 224 3.14 -4.79 7.49
C GLY A 224 4.45 -5.19 8.17
N ASP A 225 5.60 -4.76 7.65
CA ASP A 225 6.91 -5.03 8.23
C ASP A 225 7.04 -4.54 9.67
N VAL A 226 6.53 -3.33 9.97
CA VAL A 226 6.54 -2.76 11.32
C VAL A 226 5.70 -3.62 12.28
N SER A 227 4.56 -4.14 11.80
CA SER A 227 3.67 -4.98 12.59
C SER A 227 4.25 -6.34 13.00
N TRP A 228 5.35 -6.76 12.37
CA TRP A 228 6.13 -7.94 12.76
C TRP A 228 7.25 -7.62 13.75
N ILE A 229 7.56 -6.34 13.97
CA ILE A 229 8.65 -5.88 14.85
C ILE A 229 8.08 -5.38 16.20
N THR A 230 6.90 -4.77 16.19
CA THR A 230 6.30 -4.13 17.37
C THR A 230 4.77 -4.12 17.29
N PRO A 231 4.05 -4.09 18.44
CA PRO A 231 2.61 -3.85 18.45
C PRO A 231 2.22 -2.67 17.55
N THR A 232 1.33 -2.91 16.60
CA THR A 232 0.97 -1.94 15.56
C THR A 232 -0.53 -1.95 15.33
N ALA A 233 -1.12 -0.76 15.21
CA ALA A 233 -2.52 -0.57 14.84
C ALA A 233 -2.62 0.62 13.87
N GLN A 234 -3.65 0.62 13.03
CA GLN A 234 -3.93 1.70 12.09
C GLN A 234 -5.44 1.94 12.02
N PHE A 235 -5.82 3.14 11.59
CA PHE A 235 -7.22 3.52 11.40
C PHE A 235 -7.34 4.39 10.14
N TRP A 236 -8.57 4.53 9.66
CA TRP A 236 -8.90 5.40 8.54
C TRP A 236 -9.61 6.65 9.06
N ALA A 237 -9.08 7.82 8.72
CA ALA A 237 -9.84 9.06 8.81
C ALA A 237 -10.62 9.23 7.51
N ALA A 238 -11.92 9.52 7.59
CA ALA A 238 -12.69 9.87 6.39
C ALA A 238 -12.02 11.10 5.78
N SER A 239 -11.50 10.99 4.56
CA SER A 239 -10.90 12.12 3.83
C SER A 239 -11.48 12.25 2.43
N TRP A 240 -12.29 11.27 2.03
CA TRP A 240 -12.89 11.14 0.71
C TRP A 240 -14.42 11.00 0.84
N PRO A 241 -15.19 11.35 -0.22
CA PRO A 241 -16.61 11.04 -0.28
C PRO A 241 -16.86 9.54 -0.10
N VAL A 242 -18.01 9.20 0.49
CA VAL A 242 -18.42 7.81 0.65
C VAL A 242 -18.48 7.13 -0.71
N GLY A 243 -17.81 5.98 -0.82
CA GLY A 243 -17.76 5.19 -2.04
C GLY A 243 -16.61 5.51 -2.98
N THR A 244 -15.77 6.51 -2.69
CA THR A 244 -14.58 6.82 -3.51
C THR A 244 -13.54 5.69 -3.43
N PRO A 245 -13.16 5.07 -4.55
CA PRO A 245 -12.05 4.13 -4.59
C PRO A 245 -10.69 4.83 -4.38
N SER A 246 -9.75 4.15 -3.73
CA SER A 246 -8.34 4.57 -3.68
C SER A 246 -7.74 4.68 -5.09
N HIS A 247 -6.69 5.50 -5.25
CA HIS A 247 -5.98 5.72 -6.52
C HIS A 247 -6.86 6.30 -7.65
N THR A 248 -7.81 7.15 -7.29
CA THR A 248 -8.69 7.85 -8.26
C THR A 248 -8.45 9.35 -8.22
N TRP A 249 -8.81 10.05 -9.29
CA TRP A 249 -8.69 11.51 -9.34
C TRP A 249 -9.61 12.20 -8.33
N GLN A 250 -10.73 11.57 -7.94
CA GLN A 250 -11.60 12.06 -6.88
C GLN A 250 -10.87 12.09 -5.53
N ALA A 251 -10.14 11.03 -5.18
CA ALA A 251 -9.32 10.99 -3.97
C ALA A 251 -8.24 12.08 -4.00
N VAL A 252 -7.58 12.28 -5.15
CA VAL A 252 -6.60 13.37 -5.34
C VAL A 252 -7.24 14.74 -5.13
N ALA A 253 -8.39 15.01 -5.73
CA ALA A 253 -9.09 16.29 -5.62
C ALA A 253 -9.44 16.63 -4.17
N THR A 254 -9.82 15.63 -3.38
CA THR A 254 -10.21 15.81 -1.97
C THR A 254 -9.03 16.06 -1.05
N ASN A 255 -7.86 15.48 -1.36
CA ASN A 255 -6.64 15.67 -0.57
C ASN A 255 -6.19 17.14 -0.55
N GLY A 256 -6.37 17.87 -1.66
CA GLY A 256 -6.10 19.31 -1.76
C GLY A 256 -7.22 20.22 -1.24
N SER A 257 -8.23 19.66 -0.57
CA SER A 257 -9.41 20.38 -0.07
C SER A 257 -9.70 19.96 1.38
N PHE A 258 -10.88 19.42 1.66
CA PHE A 258 -11.30 19.00 3.00
C PHE A 258 -10.55 17.79 3.57
N GLY A 259 -9.74 17.10 2.76
CA GLY A 259 -8.86 16.02 3.24
C GLY A 259 -7.88 16.48 4.31
N SER A 260 -7.47 17.75 4.30
CA SER A 260 -6.66 18.37 5.36
C SER A 260 -7.30 18.30 6.75
N LYS A 261 -8.63 18.44 6.85
CA LYS A 261 -9.39 18.31 8.11
C LYS A 261 -9.32 16.89 8.67
N ALA A 262 -9.28 15.89 7.79
CA ALA A 262 -9.08 14.50 8.16
C ALA A 262 -7.66 14.23 8.67
N ALA A 263 -6.66 14.88 8.08
CA ALA A 263 -5.27 14.80 8.56
C ALA A 263 -5.12 15.37 9.97
N VAL A 264 -5.73 16.54 10.24
CA VAL A 264 -5.78 17.13 11.59
C VAL A 264 -6.49 16.21 12.57
N TYR A 265 -7.63 15.62 12.17
CA TYR A 265 -8.33 14.62 12.97
C TYR A 265 -7.44 13.41 13.29
N ALA A 266 -6.76 12.87 12.29
CA ALA A 266 -5.87 11.73 12.46
C ALA A 266 -4.73 12.05 13.44
N ALA A 267 -4.15 13.26 13.33
CA ALA A 267 -3.11 13.73 14.26
C ALA A 267 -3.61 13.79 15.71
N LYS A 268 -4.85 14.25 15.95
CA LYS A 268 -5.47 14.26 17.30
C LYS A 268 -5.60 12.84 17.87
N VAL A 269 -6.13 11.91 17.08
CA VAL A 269 -6.33 10.51 17.50
C VAL A 269 -4.99 9.84 17.80
N LEU A 270 -3.99 10.02 16.94
CA LEU A 270 -2.64 9.47 17.14
C LEU A 270 -1.97 10.07 18.38
N ALA A 271 -2.06 11.38 18.59
CA ALA A 271 -1.46 12.05 19.74
C ALA A 271 -2.12 11.62 21.06
N ALA A 272 -3.45 11.50 21.09
CA ALA A 272 -4.17 11.02 22.26
C ALA A 272 -3.84 9.55 22.58
N THR A 273 -3.82 8.68 21.57
CA THR A 273 -3.43 7.28 21.75
C THR A 273 -1.98 7.15 22.21
N THR A 274 -1.09 8.02 21.72
CA THR A 274 0.30 8.09 22.19
C THR A 274 0.37 8.50 23.66
N LEU A 275 -0.47 9.45 24.09
CA LEU A 275 -0.56 9.85 25.50
C LEU A 275 -1.05 8.69 26.37
N ASP A 276 -2.02 7.92 25.91
CA ASP A 276 -2.49 6.71 26.61
C ASP A 276 -1.35 5.70 26.78
N LEU A 277 -0.56 5.46 25.74
CA LEU A 277 0.60 4.57 25.82
C LEU A 277 1.68 5.05 26.79
N PHE A 278 1.83 6.37 26.97
CA PHE A 278 2.74 6.91 27.98
C PHE A 278 2.19 6.87 29.41
N SER A 279 0.88 6.76 29.57
CA SER A 279 0.19 6.97 30.86
C SER A 279 -0.45 5.70 31.43
N ASP A 280 -0.72 4.71 30.58
CA ASP A 280 -1.37 3.45 30.93
C ASP A 280 -0.43 2.25 30.68
N GLU A 281 0.26 1.83 31.74
CA GLU A 281 1.13 0.65 31.70
C GLU A 281 0.37 -0.65 31.39
N ALA A 282 -0.92 -0.73 31.71
CA ALA A 282 -1.73 -1.91 31.44
C ALA A 282 -2.06 -2.04 29.95
N LEU A 283 -2.33 -0.92 29.26
CA LEU A 283 -2.49 -0.91 27.80
C LEU A 283 -1.21 -1.39 27.11
N VAL A 284 -0.04 -0.89 27.53
CA VAL A 284 1.25 -1.32 26.97
C VAL A 284 1.51 -2.82 27.21
N ALA A 285 1.20 -3.31 28.41
CA ALA A 285 1.35 -4.73 28.73
C ALA A 285 0.41 -5.61 27.88
N ALA A 286 -0.86 -5.22 27.74
CA ALA A 286 -1.83 -5.95 26.92
C ALA A 286 -1.43 -5.98 25.44
N ALA A 287 -1.02 -4.83 24.89
CA ALA A 287 -0.56 -4.74 23.51
C ALA A 287 0.66 -5.63 23.24
N ARG A 288 1.61 -5.71 24.18
CA ARG A 288 2.78 -6.58 24.08
C ARG A 288 2.42 -8.06 24.18
N GLU A 289 1.61 -8.44 25.15
CA GLU A 289 1.15 -9.82 25.33
C GLU A 289 0.43 -10.33 24.07
N GLU A 290 -0.45 -9.50 23.50
CA GLU A 290 -1.16 -9.83 22.27
C GLU A 290 -0.19 -9.96 21.07
N PHE A 291 0.77 -9.04 20.92
CA PHE A 291 1.76 -9.10 19.86
C PHE A 291 2.62 -10.37 19.92
N GLU A 292 3.13 -10.72 21.11
CA GLU A 292 3.92 -11.94 21.33
C GLU A 292 3.11 -13.23 21.04
N ALA A 293 1.78 -13.18 21.18
CA ALA A 293 0.90 -14.29 20.87
C ALA A 293 0.50 -14.36 19.38
N SER A 294 0.50 -13.22 18.67
CA SER A 294 -0.04 -13.10 17.31
C SER A 294 1.02 -13.17 16.22
N VAL A 295 2.26 -12.73 16.47
CA VAL A 295 3.34 -12.78 15.48
C VAL A 295 3.93 -14.20 15.42
N PRO A 296 3.95 -14.86 14.24
CA PRO A 296 4.28 -16.29 14.15
C PRO A 296 5.78 -16.59 14.19
N GLY A 297 6.65 -15.59 14.03
CA GLY A 297 8.09 -15.77 13.97
C GLY A 297 8.88 -14.45 14.05
N ASP A 298 10.19 -14.54 13.88
CA ASP A 298 11.06 -13.36 13.86
C ASP A 298 10.95 -12.63 12.51
N TYR A 299 11.02 -11.31 12.54
CA TYR A 299 11.08 -10.50 11.32
C TYR A 299 12.43 -10.65 10.62
N GLU A 300 12.40 -10.99 9.33
CA GLU A 300 13.56 -10.92 8.44
C GLU A 300 13.23 -10.01 7.26
N CYS A 301 14.13 -9.06 6.93
CA CYS A 301 13.91 -8.16 5.79
C CYS A 301 13.62 -8.97 4.51
N ALA A 302 12.52 -8.66 3.83
CA ALA A 302 12.13 -9.35 2.59
C ALA A 302 13.10 -9.12 1.43
N LEU A 303 13.95 -8.10 1.53
CA LEU A 303 14.94 -7.77 0.51
C LEU A 303 16.29 -8.43 0.84
N PRO A 304 16.99 -8.99 -0.17
CA PRO A 304 18.35 -9.48 0.01
C PRO A 304 19.30 -8.40 0.52
N GLU A 305 20.34 -8.82 1.25
CA GLU A 305 21.38 -7.91 1.72
C GLU A 305 22.05 -7.19 0.55
N GLY A 306 22.23 -5.87 0.68
CA GLY A 306 22.81 -5.03 -0.36
C GLY A 306 21.84 -4.59 -1.47
N THR A 307 20.55 -4.87 -1.34
CA THR A 307 19.53 -4.33 -2.26
C THR A 307 19.54 -2.79 -2.24
N GLU A 308 19.74 -2.18 -3.40
CA GLU A 308 19.67 -0.73 -3.56
C GLU A 308 18.26 -0.27 -3.93
N PRO A 309 17.81 0.92 -3.47
CA PRO A 309 16.53 1.48 -3.85
C PRO A 309 16.38 1.59 -5.38
N PRO A 310 15.18 1.36 -5.93
CA PRO A 310 14.97 1.32 -7.37
C PRO A 310 14.84 2.73 -7.98
N PHE A 311 15.89 3.55 -7.90
CA PHE A 311 15.87 4.94 -8.39
C PHE A 311 15.58 5.12 -9.89
N HIS A 312 15.62 4.02 -10.66
CA HIS A 312 15.38 3.97 -12.11
C HIS A 312 13.97 3.48 -12.47
N LEU A 313 13.16 3.08 -11.48
CA LEU A 313 11.76 2.72 -11.69
C LEU A 313 10.87 3.91 -11.29
N THR A 314 10.08 4.40 -12.24
CA THR A 314 8.93 5.26 -11.93
C THR A 314 7.75 4.35 -11.59
N LEU A 315 7.41 4.27 -10.31
CA LEU A 315 6.25 3.53 -9.77
C LEU A 315 4.92 4.27 -10.03
#